data_AF-A0A1D1ZUS7-F1
#
_entry.id   AF-A0A1D1ZUS7-F1
#
_cell.length_a   1.000
_cell.length_b   1.000
_cell.length_c   1.000
_cell.angle_alpha   90.00
_cell.angle_beta   90.00
_cell.angle_gamma   90.00
#
_symmetry.space_group_name_H-M   'P 1'
#
loop_
_entity.id
_entity.type
_entity.pdbx_description
1 polymer ?
#
loop_
_entity_poly.entity_id
_entity_poly.type
_entity_poly.pdbx_seq_one_letter_code
_entity_poly.pdbx_strand_id
1 'polypeptide(L)'
;MSFQDMAAEAMGGSLEGDDIDARIDEALQCPCVADLREGPCGTSFSGAFRCFIKSEHPDKGMDCIPQFKAFQECLQKHPEHVEGIMDDAEAQEDGEQTFEPQEATA
;
A
#
# COMPACT_ATOMS: atom_id res chain seq x y z
N MET A 1 27.94 -20.91 15.30
CA MET A 1 27.35 -19.70 14.72
C MET A 1 27.01 -20.07 13.29
N SER A 2 25.76 -20.47 13.05
CA SER A 2 25.35 -20.92 11.72
C SER A 2 25.25 -19.70 10.80
N PHE A 3 25.63 -19.87 9.53
CA PHE A 3 25.43 -18.83 8.50
C PHE A 3 23.95 -18.43 8.37
N GLN A 4 23.06 -19.33 8.81
CA GLN A 4 21.62 -19.15 8.83
C GLN A 4 21.15 -18.21 9.96
N ASP A 5 21.86 -18.16 11.10
CA ASP A 5 21.60 -17.17 12.16
C ASP A 5 22.10 -15.79 11.73
N MET A 6 23.24 -15.72 11.05
CA MET A 6 23.79 -14.46 10.51
C MET A 6 22.90 -13.85 9.41
N ALA A 7 22.21 -14.69 8.62
CA ALA A 7 21.23 -14.23 7.63
C ALA A 7 19.93 -13.74 8.27
N ALA A 8 19.52 -14.36 9.39
CA ALA A 8 18.34 -13.93 10.14
C ALA A 8 18.55 -12.55 10.81
N GLU A 9 19.76 -12.22 11.27
CA GLU A 9 20.05 -10.89 11.83
C GLU A 9 20.25 -9.81 10.75
N ALA A 10 20.71 -10.19 9.55
CA ALA A 10 20.88 -9.27 8.42
C ALA A 10 19.56 -8.94 7.70
N MET A 11 18.53 -9.78 7.87
CA MET A 11 17.21 -9.61 7.21
C MET A 11 16.03 -9.55 8.19
N GLY A 12 16.28 -9.70 9.49
CA GLY A 12 15.28 -9.75 10.55
C GLY A 12 15.42 -8.59 11.52
N GLY A 13 15.26 -7.36 11.03
CA GLY A 13 14.75 -6.32 11.91
C GLY A 13 13.30 -6.68 12.21
N SER A 14 13.03 -7.21 13.41
CA SER A 14 11.66 -7.29 13.92
C SER A 14 11.08 -5.88 13.90
N LEU A 15 10.26 -5.59 12.89
CA LEU A 15 9.41 -4.42 12.93
C LEU A 15 8.33 -4.76 13.96
N GLU A 16 8.59 -4.43 15.21
CA GLU A 16 7.54 -4.36 16.23
C GLU A 16 6.43 -3.47 15.65
N GLY A 17 5.16 -3.79 15.90
CA GLY A 17 4.03 -3.13 15.23
C GLY A 17 4.06 -1.59 15.30
N ASP A 18 4.70 -1.03 16.33
CA ASP A 18 5.00 0.39 16.49
C ASP A 18 5.95 0.97 15.43
N ASP A 19 6.97 0.23 14.98
CA ASP A 19 7.90 0.67 13.92
C ASP A 19 7.21 0.71 12.55
N ILE A 20 6.35 -0.28 12.29
CA ILE A 20 5.55 -0.33 11.06
C ILE A 20 4.62 0.88 10.99
N ASP A 21 3.97 1.24 12.10
CA ASP A 21 3.11 2.42 12.16
C ASP A 21 3.88 3.71 11.91
N ALA A 22 5.04 3.90 12.54
CA ALA A 22 5.89 5.08 12.31
C ALA A 22 6.31 5.20 10.84
N ARG A 23 6.67 4.08 10.20
CA ARG A 23 7.04 4.06 8.77
C ARG A 23 5.85 4.34 7.86
N ILE A 24 4.66 3.89 8.22
CA ILE A 24 3.44 4.23 7.48
C ILE A 24 3.15 5.73 7.61
N ASP A 25 3.27 6.30 8.81
CA ASP A 25 3.05 7.72 9.03
C ASP A 25 4.08 8.57 8.25
N GLU A 26 5.35 8.16 8.21
CA GLU A 26 6.38 8.78 7.36
C GLU A 26 6.04 8.66 5.86
N ALA A 27 5.61 7.48 5.40
CA ALA A 27 5.22 7.27 4.01
C ALA A 27 4.01 8.13 3.60
N LEU A 28 3.03 8.28 4.50
CA LEU A 28 1.89 9.18 4.30
C LEU A 28 2.31 10.65 4.31
N GLN A 29 3.47 11.00 4.86
CA GLN A 29 4.03 12.36 4.84
C GLN A 29 4.85 12.68 3.60
N CYS A 30 5.17 11.69 2.77
CA CYS A 30 5.92 11.89 1.55
C CYS A 30 5.15 12.76 0.55
N PRO A 31 5.78 13.78 -0.07
CA PRO A 31 5.11 14.64 -1.06
C PRO A 31 4.54 13.86 -2.25
N CYS A 32 5.07 12.67 -2.57
CA CYS A 32 4.57 11.82 -3.65
C CYS A 32 3.11 11.36 -3.46
N VAL A 33 2.61 11.30 -2.23
CA VAL A 33 1.23 10.91 -1.91
C VAL A 33 0.41 12.06 -1.35
N ALA A 34 0.96 13.28 -1.34
CA ALA A 34 0.32 14.44 -0.74
C ALA A 34 -1.02 14.75 -1.40
N ASP A 35 -1.10 14.73 -2.73
CA ASP A 35 -2.32 15.03 -3.47
C ASP A 35 -3.46 14.05 -3.14
N LEU A 36 -3.13 12.77 -2.96
CA LEU A 36 -4.09 11.73 -2.59
C LEU A 36 -4.55 11.86 -1.12
N ARG A 37 -3.66 12.31 -0.23
CA ARG A 37 -3.92 12.46 1.21
C ARG A 37 -4.64 13.76 1.55
N GLU A 38 -4.33 14.86 0.88
CA GLU A 38 -4.86 16.19 1.20
C GLU A 38 -6.21 16.47 0.52
N GLY A 39 -6.60 15.62 -0.43
CA GLY A 39 -7.89 15.68 -1.11
C GLY A 39 -9.09 15.18 -0.28
N PRO A 40 -10.32 15.32 -0.81
CA PRO A 40 -11.56 14.91 -0.14
C PRO A 40 -11.63 13.40 0.17
N CYS A 41 -10.82 12.60 -0.51
CA CYS A 41 -10.74 11.15 -0.33
C CYS A 41 -9.55 10.68 0.53
N GLY A 42 -8.78 11.62 1.10
CA GLY A 42 -7.54 11.33 1.81
C GLY A 42 -7.67 10.43 3.04
N THR A 43 -8.81 10.50 3.74
CA THR A 43 -9.09 9.62 4.86
C THR A 43 -9.25 8.16 4.42
N SER A 44 -9.95 7.94 3.30
CA SER A 44 -10.11 6.60 2.72
C SER A 44 -8.78 6.09 2.14
N PHE A 45 -7.99 6.97 1.51
CA PHE A 45 -6.64 6.64 1.05
C PHE A 45 -5.73 6.18 2.19
N SER A 46 -5.60 6.99 3.24
CA SER A 46 -4.71 6.70 4.37
C SER A 46 -5.10 5.41 5.09
N GLY A 47 -6.42 5.16 5.22
CA GLY A 47 -6.93 3.93 5.81
C GLY A 47 -6.66 2.68 4.96
N ALA A 48 -6.85 2.77 3.65
CA ALA A 48 -6.53 1.68 2.72
C ALA A 48 -5.02 1.41 2.66
N PHE A 49 -4.21 2.47 2.59
CA PHE A 49 -2.75 2.39 2.56
C PHE A 49 -2.19 1.76 3.84
N ARG A 50 -2.66 2.21 5.02
CA ARG A 50 -2.27 1.60 6.31
C ARG A 50 -2.66 0.13 6.39
N CYS A 51 -3.86 -0.22 5.91
CA CYS A 51 -4.28 -1.62 5.88
C CYS A 51 -3.37 -2.45 4.98
N PHE A 52 -3.06 -1.97 3.77
CA PHE A 52 -2.22 -2.68 2.82
C PHE A 52 -0.84 -3.01 3.37
N ILE A 53 -0.16 -2.04 3.99
CA ILE A 53 1.17 -2.23 4.57
C ILE A 53 1.13 -3.21 5.75
N LYS A 54 0.04 -3.21 6.53
CA LYS A 54 -0.17 -4.11 7.68
C LYS A 54 -0.73 -5.48 7.31
N SER A 55 -1.22 -5.67 6.09
CA SER A 55 -1.84 -6.92 5.66
C SER A 55 -0.87 -8.08 5.82
N GLU A 56 -1.29 -9.11 6.55
CA GLU A 56 -0.54 -10.38 6.69
C GLU A 56 -1.07 -11.45 5.72
N HIS A 57 -2.03 -11.08 4.86
CA HIS A 57 -2.58 -12.00 3.87
C HIS A 57 -1.48 -12.44 2.86
N PRO A 58 -1.45 -13.72 2.44
CA PRO A 58 -0.46 -14.22 1.48
C PRO A 58 -0.46 -13.40 0.19
N ASP A 59 -1.65 -13.09 -0.32
CA ASP A 59 -1.87 -12.07 -1.33
C ASP A 59 -2.08 -10.72 -0.63
N LYS A 60 -1.02 -9.90 -0.51
CA LYS A 60 -1.04 -8.64 0.24
C LYS A 60 -2.25 -7.78 -0.11
N GLY A 61 -3.00 -7.36 0.90
CA GLY A 61 -4.12 -6.44 0.77
C GLY A 61 -5.46 -7.05 0.38
N MET A 62 -5.56 -8.38 0.20
CA MET A 62 -6.87 -9.03 -0.07
C MET A 62 -7.86 -8.87 1.09
N ASP A 63 -7.38 -8.77 2.32
CA ASP A 63 -8.15 -8.42 3.51
C ASP A 63 -8.52 -6.93 3.60
N CYS A 64 -7.91 -6.09 2.76
CA CYS A 64 -8.09 -4.63 2.72
C CYS A 64 -8.95 -4.15 1.55
N ILE A 65 -9.49 -5.06 0.73
CA ILE A 65 -10.35 -4.74 -0.43
C ILE A 65 -11.52 -3.82 -0.06
N PRO A 66 -12.22 -3.96 1.08
CA PRO A 66 -13.28 -3.02 1.45
C PRO A 66 -12.80 -1.57 1.58
N GLN A 67 -11.60 -1.35 2.10
CA GLN A 67 -10.98 -0.05 2.31
C GLN A 67 -10.59 0.56 0.96
N PHE A 68 -9.98 -0.24 0.06
CA PHE A 68 -9.67 0.20 -1.30
C PHE A 68 -10.93 0.51 -2.11
N LYS A 69 -12.00 -0.27 -1.92
CA LYS A 69 -13.29 -0.02 -2.56
C LYS A 69 -13.90 1.30 -2.10
N ALA A 70 -13.90 1.58 -0.80
CA ALA A 70 -14.37 2.85 -0.26
C ALA A 70 -13.55 4.05 -0.78
N PHE A 71 -12.25 3.85 -1.01
CA PHE A 71 -11.40 4.84 -1.65
C PHE A 71 -11.77 5.06 -3.12
N GLN A 72 -11.90 4.00 -3.93
CA GLN A 72 -12.35 4.11 -5.33
C GLN A 72 -13.73 4.73 -5.47
N GLU A 73 -14.69 4.35 -4.61
CA GLU A 73 -16.03 4.95 -4.59
C GLU A 73 -16.01 6.43 -4.25
N CYS A 74 -15.03 6.90 -3.48
CA CYS A 74 -14.82 8.31 -3.23
C CYS A 74 -14.25 9.02 -4.47
N LEU A 75 -13.21 8.46 -5.10
CA LEU A 75 -12.62 9.03 -6.31
C LEU A 75 -13.65 9.16 -7.44
N GLN A 76 -14.52 8.17 -7.61
CA GLN A 76 -15.60 8.20 -8.61
C GLN A 76 -16.64 9.31 -8.35
N LYS A 77 -16.80 9.77 -7.11
CA LYS A 77 -17.69 10.89 -6.76
C LYS A 77 -17.03 12.25 -6.91
N HIS A 78 -15.70 12.28 -7.02
CA HIS A 78 -14.89 13.48 -7.11
C HIS A 78 -13.94 13.44 -8.33
N PRO A 79 -14.46 13.20 -9.56
CA PRO A 79 -13.64 13.13 -10.77
C PRO A 79 -12.77 14.38 -10.96
N GLU A 80 -13.30 15.57 -10.62
CA GLU A 80 -12.64 16.87 -10.76
C GLU A 80 -11.35 17.02 -9.95
N HIS A 81 -11.16 16.19 -8.93
CA HIS A 81 -9.98 16.19 -8.05
C HIS A 81 -8.98 15.09 -8.41
N VAL A 82 -9.36 14.12 -9.25
CA VAL A 82 -8.54 12.95 -9.58
C VAL A 82 -8.02 12.97 -11.00
N GLU A 83 -8.63 13.77 -11.89
CA GLU A 83 -8.18 13.95 -13.28
C GLU A 83 -6.70 14.38 -13.36
N GLY A 84 -6.22 15.26 -12.47
CA GLY A 84 -4.82 15.66 -12.43
C GLY A 84 -3.86 14.66 -11.75
N ILE A 85 -4.40 13.65 -11.05
CA ILE A 85 -3.63 12.64 -10.31
C ILE A 85 -3.46 11.37 -11.15
N MET A 86 -4.47 11.02 -11.95
CA MET A 86 -4.48 9.81 -12.78
C MET A 86 -3.83 10.01 -14.17
N ASP A 87 -3.80 11.23 -14.70
CA ASP A 87 -3.19 11.54 -16.01
C ASP A 87 -1.66 11.33 -15.99
N ASP A 88 -0.99 11.57 -14.85
CA ASP A 88 0.45 11.30 -14.68
C ASP A 88 0.76 9.80 -14.44
N ALA A 89 -0.25 8.98 -14.14
CA ALA A 89 -0.11 7.54 -13.95
C ALA A 89 -0.05 6.76 -15.28
N GLU A 90 -0.30 7.41 -16.43
CA GLU A 90 -0.13 6.81 -17.76
C GLU A 90 1.36 6.73 -18.21
N ALA A 91 2.32 7.11 -17.36
CA ALA A 91 3.75 7.13 -17.68
C ALA A 91 4.64 6.17 -16.86
N GLN A 92 4.09 5.14 -16.21
CA GLN A 92 4.89 4.04 -15.62
C GLN A 92 4.33 2.67 -16.02
N GLU A 93 4.71 2.22 -17.20
CA GLU A 93 4.84 0.79 -17.54
C GLU A 93 6.13 0.21 -16.94
N ASP A 94 6.34 0.31 -15.62
CA ASP A 94 7.37 -0.49 -14.93
C ASP A 94 6.90 -0.85 -13.53
N GLY A 95 6.30 -2.03 -13.45
CA GLY A 95 5.65 -2.56 -12.28
C GLY A 95 4.87 -3.83 -12.62
N GLU A 96 5.41 -4.63 -13.53
CA GLU A 96 5.00 -6.02 -13.72
C GLU A 96 5.41 -6.79 -12.44
N GLN A 97 4.68 -6.56 -11.36
CA GLN A 97 4.31 -7.62 -10.46
C GLN A 97 3.00 -8.12 -11.05
N THR A 98 3.12 -9.07 -11.98
CA THR A 98 1.98 -9.92 -12.36
C THR A 98 1.26 -10.29 -11.07
N PHE A 99 0.04 -9.79 -10.90
CA PHE A 99 -0.90 -10.35 -9.93
C PHE A 99 -1.26 -11.73 -10.49
N GLU A 100 -0.33 -12.67 -10.31
CA GLU A 100 -0.57 -14.07 -10.54
C GLU A 100 -1.53 -14.47 -9.40
N PRO A 101 -2.77 -14.88 -9.69
CA PRO A 101 -3.53 -15.61 -8.68
C PRO A 101 -2.67 -16.81 -8.33
N GLN A 102 -2.07 -16.86 -7.13
CA GLN A 102 -1.34 -18.04 -6.70
C GLN A 102 -2.33 -19.20 -6.74
N GLU A 103 -2.08 -20.08 -7.72
CA GLU A 103 -2.93 -21.19 -8.06
C GLU A 103 -3.20 -22.06 -6.84
N ALA A 104 -4.46 -22.42 -6.66
CA ALA A 104 -4.81 -23.59 -5.87
C ALA A 104 -4.21 -24.83 -6.54
N THR A 105 -3.23 -25.46 -5.91
CA THR A 105 -2.70 -26.80 -6.24
C THR A 105 -1.81 -27.23 -5.06
N ALA A 106 -2.04 -28.32 -4.33
CA ALA A 106 -2.92 -29.48 -4.45
C ALA A 106 -3.31 -30.00 -3.05
#